data_AF-A0AA88Y1Q2-F1
#
_entry.id   AF-A0AA88Y1Q2-F1
#
_cell.length_a   1.000
_cell.length_b   1.000
_cell.length_c   1.000
_cell.angle_alpha   90.00
_cell.angle_beta   90.00
_cell.angle_gamma   90.00
#
_symmetry.space_group_name_H-M   'P 1'
#
loop_
_entity.id
_entity.type
_entity.pdbx_description
1 polymer ?
#
loop_
_entity_poly.entity_id
_entity_poly.type
_entity_poly.pdbx_seq_one_letter_code
_entity_poly.pdbx_strand_id
1 'polypeptide(L)'
;MPGDDVAHIHETNPEEIKNRTANINIMLSALKSFTPSLITVCRSIRDGYTPRKHFKLIEKDILETAETCFRNLRVHYDSDLQGGKSGWRYEDTSNFDPY
;
A
#
# COMPACT_ATOMS: atom_id res chain seq x y z
N MET A 1 -8.61 7.17 -29.68
CA MET A 1 -9.22 7.64 -28.41
C MET A 1 -8.42 7.05 -27.28
N PRO A 2 -8.12 7.77 -26.20
CA PRO A 2 -7.43 7.18 -25.05
C PRO A 2 -8.44 6.35 -24.26
N GLY A 3 -8.34 5.02 -24.28
CA GLY A 3 -9.34 4.16 -23.62
C GLY A 3 -9.13 2.64 -23.66
N ASP A 4 -8.06 2.12 -24.27
CA ASP A 4 -7.95 0.68 -24.56
C ASP A 4 -6.90 -0.08 -23.71
N ASP A 5 -6.46 0.45 -22.58
CA ASP A 5 -5.69 -0.34 -21.60
C ASP A 5 -6.64 -0.79 -20.49
N VAL A 6 -7.37 -1.88 -20.74
CA VAL A 6 -8.07 -2.60 -19.66
C VAL A 6 -6.99 -3.23 -18.79
N ALA A 7 -6.54 -2.49 -17.78
CA ALA A 7 -5.63 -3.02 -16.77
C ALA A 7 -6.31 -4.24 -16.13
N HIS A 8 -5.81 -5.43 -16.46
CA HIS A 8 -6.25 -6.67 -15.81
C HIS A 8 -6.14 -6.48 -14.30
N ILE A 9 -7.26 -6.65 -13.59
CA ILE A 9 -7.28 -6.56 -12.13
C ILE A 9 -6.31 -7.62 -11.62
N HIS A 10 -5.17 -7.16 -11.09
CA HIS A 10 -4.16 -8.05 -10.55
C HIS A 10 -4.68 -8.65 -9.24
N GLU A 11 -5.10 -9.91 -9.29
CA GLU A 11 -5.48 -10.65 -8.10
C GLU A 11 -4.22 -11.13 -7.34
N THR A 12 -3.66 -10.24 -6.53
CA THR A 12 -2.52 -10.60 -5.68
C THR A 12 -2.90 -11.68 -4.66
N ASN A 13 -1.97 -12.61 -4.45
CA ASN A 13 -2.05 -13.67 -3.44
C ASN A 13 -1.11 -13.38 -2.23
N PRO A 14 -1.31 -14.04 -1.07
CA PRO A 14 -0.48 -13.79 0.12
C PRO A 14 1.02 -14.08 -0.06
N GLU A 15 1.37 -15.05 -0.89
CA GLU A 15 2.76 -15.41 -1.17
C GLU A 15 3.48 -14.31 -1.96
N GLU A 16 2.78 -13.72 -2.94
CA GLU A 16 3.27 -12.58 -3.70
C GLU A 16 3.46 -11.35 -2.80
N ILE A 17 2.54 -11.09 -1.86
CA ILE A 17 2.71 -10.01 -0.87
C ILE A 17 3.98 -10.24 -0.07
N LYS A 18 4.19 -11.46 0.45
CA LYS A 18 5.38 -11.82 1.21
C LYS A 18 6.66 -11.61 0.40
N ASN A 19 6.68 -12.04 -0.86
CA ASN A 19 7.83 -11.86 -1.75
C ASN A 19 8.11 -10.37 -2.04
N ARG A 20 7.06 -9.57 -2.25
CA ARG A 20 7.20 -8.12 -2.44
C ARG A 20 7.70 -7.42 -1.16
N THR A 21 7.21 -7.82 0.01
CA THR A 21 7.71 -7.32 1.31
C THR A 21 9.20 -7.64 1.49
N ALA A 22 9.65 -8.86 1.13
CA ALA A 22 11.06 -9.22 1.17
C ALA A 22 11.92 -8.32 0.26
N ASN A 23 11.43 -8.03 -0.96
CA ASN A 23 12.12 -7.12 -1.88
C ASN A 23 12.24 -5.70 -1.32
N ILE A 24 11.17 -5.17 -0.71
CA ILE A 24 11.22 -3.86 -0.06
C ILE A 24 12.25 -3.85 1.07
N ASN A 25 12.32 -4.91 1.87
CA ASN A 25 13.33 -5.02 2.93
C ASN A 25 14.77 -4.97 2.40
N ILE A 26 15.04 -5.67 1.29
CA ILE A 26 16.34 -5.63 0.63
C ILE A 26 16.65 -4.21 0.15
N MET A 27 15.69 -3.54 -0.50
CA MET A 27 15.86 -2.18 -1.01
C MET A 27 16.11 -1.17 0.13
N LEU A 28 15.30 -1.20 1.18
CA LEU A 28 15.48 -0.29 2.33
C LEU A 28 16.76 -0.60 3.11
N SER A 29 17.15 -1.88 3.20
CA SER A 29 18.42 -2.27 3.80
C SER A 29 19.63 -1.74 3.04
N ALA A 30 19.56 -1.64 1.71
CA ALA A 30 20.61 -1.03 0.90
C ALA A 30 20.76 0.48 1.18
N LEU A 31 19.71 1.13 1.67
CA LEU A 31 19.71 2.53 2.06
C LEU A 31 20.16 2.77 3.51
N LYS A 32 20.57 1.76 4.27
CA LYS A 32 20.96 1.93 5.69
C LYS A 32 22.10 2.92 5.93
N SER A 33 22.95 3.16 4.93
CA SER A 33 24.01 4.18 4.99
C SER A 33 23.47 5.61 4.95
N PHE A 34 22.20 5.80 4.60
CA PHE A 34 21.52 7.09 4.51
C PHE A 34 20.12 7.01 5.13
N THR A 35 19.93 7.65 6.29
CA THR A 35 18.60 7.74 6.89
C THR A 35 17.79 8.85 6.18
N PRO A 36 16.68 8.51 5.50
CA PRO A 36 15.85 9.51 4.84
C PRO A 36 15.15 10.40 5.88
N SER A 37 15.06 11.70 5.61
CA SER A 37 14.33 12.63 6.48
C SER A 37 12.81 12.49 6.35
N LEU A 38 12.32 11.94 5.24
CA LEU A 38 10.90 11.73 4.95
C LEU A 38 10.73 10.51 4.05
N ILE A 39 9.73 9.68 4.36
CA ILE A 39 9.28 8.56 3.53
C ILE A 39 7.79 8.76 3.30
N THR A 40 7.36 8.75 2.04
CA THR A 40 5.94 8.84 1.67
C THR A 40 5.47 7.48 1.16
N VAL A 41 4.42 6.94 1.77
CA VAL A 41 3.77 5.70 1.32
C VAL A 41 2.40 6.06 0.80
N CYS A 42 2.15 5.77 -0.48
CA CYS A 42 0.90 6.07 -1.14
C CYS A 42 0.18 4.78 -1.52
N ARG A 43 -1.12 4.72 -1.26
CA ARG A 43 -2.00 3.64 -1.69
C ARG A 43 -2.48 3.93 -3.11
N SER A 44 -1.80 3.41 -4.13
CA SER A 44 -2.20 3.62 -5.53
C SER A 44 -3.36 2.71 -5.93
N ILE A 45 -4.48 3.32 -6.36
CA ILE A 45 -5.65 2.63 -6.95
C ILE A 45 -5.53 2.50 -8.46
N ARG A 46 -4.74 3.38 -9.10
CA ARG A 46 -4.63 3.39 -10.56
C ARG A 46 -4.21 1.98 -10.98
N ASP A 47 -4.98 1.38 -11.87
CA ASP A 47 -4.66 0.11 -12.53
C ASP A 47 -4.64 -1.15 -11.62
N GLY A 48 -5.24 -1.10 -10.42
CA GLY A 48 -5.38 -2.30 -9.58
C GLY A 48 -4.10 -2.75 -8.86
N TYR A 49 -3.06 -1.90 -8.80
CA TYR A 49 -1.77 -2.21 -8.16
C TYR A 49 -1.85 -2.51 -6.66
N THR A 50 -2.83 -1.95 -5.95
CA THR A 50 -3.06 -2.24 -4.52
C THR A 50 -4.39 -2.99 -4.34
N PRO A 51 -4.38 -4.29 -4.06
CA PRO A 51 -5.60 -5.03 -3.77
C PRO A 51 -6.27 -4.50 -2.51
N ARG A 52 -7.51 -4.02 -2.63
CA ARG A 52 -8.29 -3.47 -1.49
C ARG A 52 -8.45 -4.46 -0.34
N LYS A 53 -8.49 -5.78 -0.61
CA LYS A 53 -8.57 -6.81 0.43
C LYS A 53 -7.32 -6.88 1.31
N HIS A 54 -6.16 -6.49 0.77
CA HIS A 54 -4.85 -6.71 1.40
C HIS A 54 -4.13 -5.43 1.78
N PHE A 55 -4.71 -4.25 1.52
CA PHE A 55 -3.98 -2.99 1.69
C PHE A 55 -3.44 -2.77 3.11
N LYS A 56 -4.21 -3.16 4.15
CA LYS A 56 -3.80 -3.01 5.54
C LYS A 56 -2.59 -3.87 5.85
N LEU A 57 -2.55 -5.08 5.30
CA LEU A 57 -1.42 -5.99 5.47
C LEU A 57 -0.19 -5.41 4.76
N ILE A 58 -0.33 -4.98 3.50
CA ILE A 58 0.76 -4.38 2.72
C ILE A 58 1.32 -3.14 3.43
N GLU A 59 0.45 -2.23 3.87
CA GLU A 59 0.86 -1.01 4.58
C GLU A 59 1.58 -1.33 5.89
N LYS A 60 1.04 -2.27 6.67
CA LYS A 60 1.66 -2.72 7.91
C LYS A 60 3.07 -3.27 7.66
N ASP A 61 3.22 -4.17 6.68
CA ASP A 61 4.50 -4.79 6.32
C ASP A 61 5.54 -3.74 5.91
N ILE A 62 5.13 -2.73 5.13
CA ILE A 62 6.00 -1.62 4.72
C ILE A 62 6.47 -0.81 5.94
N LEU A 63 5.55 -0.46 6.84
CA LEU A 63 5.86 0.33 8.04
C LEU A 63 6.79 -0.43 8.99
N GLU A 64 6.55 -1.73 9.23
CA GLU A 64 7.40 -2.57 10.07
C GLU A 64 8.81 -2.74 9.47
N THR A 65 8.88 -2.91 8.14
CA THR A 65 10.16 -2.99 7.42
C THR A 65 10.94 -1.68 7.52
N ALA A 66 10.25 -0.54 7.35
CA ALA A 66 10.87 0.78 7.47
C ALA A 66 11.36 1.04 8.91
N GLU A 67 10.58 0.69 9.93
CA GLU A 67 10.97 0.88 11.34
C GLU A 67 12.21 0.06 11.69
N THR A 68 12.28 -1.17 11.17
CA THR A 68 13.45 -2.05 11.32
C THR A 68 14.71 -1.45 10.68
N CYS A 69 14.57 -0.71 9.57
CA CYS A 69 15.69 -0.13 8.85
C CYS A 69 16.14 1.22 9.41
N PHE A 70 15.22 2.09 9.81
CA PHE A 70 15.52 3.50 10.09
C PHE A 70 15.37 3.95 11.55
N ARG A 71 14.77 3.14 12.44
CA ARG A 71 14.53 3.40 13.88
C ARG A 71 13.84 4.73 14.20
N ASN A 72 12.87 4.71 15.13
CA ASN A 72 12.17 5.91 15.62
C ASN A 72 11.35 6.64 14.55
N LEU A 73 10.72 5.92 13.62
CA LEU A 73 9.86 6.56 12.63
C LEU A 73 8.62 7.14 13.31
N ARG A 74 8.24 8.35 12.88
CA ARG A 74 6.96 8.96 13.21
C ARG A 74 6.03 8.80 12.02
N VAL A 75 4.97 8.01 12.19
CA VAL A 75 3.99 7.76 11.13
C VAL A 75 2.90 8.83 11.19
N HIS A 76 2.76 9.56 10.09
CA HIS A 76 1.70 10.56 9.90
C HIS A 76 0.78 10.09 8.78
N TYR A 77 -0.52 10.02 9.06
CA TYR A 77 -1.54 9.72 8.06
C TYR A 77 -2.20 11.03 7.64
N ASP A 78 -2.16 11.31 6.35
CA ASP A 78 -2.87 12.44 5.76
C ASP A 78 -4.37 12.09 5.64
N SER A 79 -5.24 12.86 6.29
CA SER A 79 -6.69 12.64 6.25
C SER A 79 -7.29 12.83 4.85
N ASP A 80 -6.66 13.65 4.03
CA ASP A 80 -7.14 14.02 2.71
C ASP A 80 -6.73 12.98 1.65
N LEU A 81 -5.77 12.11 2.00
CA LEU A 81 -5.34 11.01 1.14
C LEU A 81 -6.08 9.71 1.49
N GLN A 82 -7.11 9.42 0.70
CA GLN A 82 -7.76 8.10 0.60
C GLN A 82 -8.20 7.53 1.97
N GLY A 83 -8.92 8.34 2.74
CA GLY A 83 -9.47 7.95 4.05
C GLY A 83 -8.44 7.91 5.19
N GLY A 84 -7.25 8.46 4.97
CA GLY A 84 -6.17 8.57 5.95
C GLY A 84 -5.86 7.25 6.63
N LYS A 85 -5.78 7.26 7.96
CA LYS A 85 -5.45 6.06 8.74
C LYS A 85 -6.43 4.91 8.54
N SER A 86 -7.72 5.21 8.37
CA SER A 86 -8.74 4.17 8.17
C SER A 86 -8.62 3.50 6.80
N GLY A 87 -8.14 4.23 5.80
CA GLY A 87 -8.11 3.81 4.41
C GLY A 87 -9.49 3.60 3.84
N TRP A 88 -9.62 2.62 2.95
CA TRP A 88 -10.93 2.22 2.46
C TRP A 88 -11.77 1.69 3.63
N ARG A 89 -12.84 2.42 3.98
CA ARG A 89 -13.95 1.80 4.69
C ARG A 89 -14.46 0.68 3.79
N TYR A 90 -14.60 -0.52 4.34
CA TYR A 90 -15.40 -1.56 3.71
C TYR A 90 -16.82 -0.99 3.71
N GLU A 91 -17.23 -0.35 2.62
CA GLU A 91 -18.65 -0.07 2.42
C GLU A 91 -19.31 -1.42 2.21
N ASP A 92 -20.13 -1.76 3.19
CA ASP A 92 -21.09 -2.85 3.16
C ASP A 92 -21.78 -2.88 1.79
N THR A 93 -21.73 -4.01 1.10
CA THR A 93 -22.36 -4.21 -0.23
C THR A 93 -23.89 -4.24 -0.16
N SER A 94 -24.49 -3.70 0.90
CA SER A 94 -25.93 -3.70 1.14
C SER A 94 -26.69 -2.61 0.37
N ASN A 95 -26.00 -1.69 -0.33
CA ASN A 95 -26.63 -0.63 -1.12
C ASN A 95 -26.25 -0.65 -2.62
N PHE A 96 -26.10 -1.83 -3.21
CA PHE A 96 -26.25 -1.96 -4.67
C PHE A 96 -27.73 -2.22 -4.96
N ASP A 97 -28.50 -1.14 -5.16
CA ASP A 97 -29.85 -1.18 -5.73
C ASP A 97 -29.71 -1.01 -7.26
N PRO A 98 -29.84 -2.08 -8.06
CA PRO A 98 -29.80 -1.98 -9.49
C PRO A 98 -31.22 -1.62 -9.97
N TYR A 99 -31.51 -0.33 -10.07
CA TYR A 99 -32.41 0.12 -11.12
C TYR A 99 -31.72 -0.04 -12.48
#